data_AF-A0AAW1P2V9-F1
#
_entry.id   AF-A0AAW1P2V9-F1
#
_cell.length_a   1.000
_cell.length_b   1.000
_cell.length_c   1.000
_cell.angle_alpha   90.00
_cell.angle_beta   90.00
_cell.angle_gamma   90.00
#
_symmetry.space_group_name_H-M   'P 1'
#
loop_
_entity.id
_entity.type
_entity.pdbx_description
1 polymer ?
#
loop_
_entity_poly.entity_id
_entity_poly.type
_entity_poly.pdbx_seq_one_letter_code
_entity_poly.pdbx_strand_id
1 'polypeptide(L)'
;MLSVLQCSCVVYSEAMVRDTAAFPSLMGKIGDTLWRLKLRDLTLDLLSRILQRGHHSPVDDARAALLLYQLWWQVWEEAIRLHQVEGVQAQQG
;
A
#
# COMPACT_ATOMS: atom_id res chain seq x y z
N MET A 1 1.87 -25.85 1.99
CA MET A 1 2.56 -25.17 3.10
C MET A 1 2.02 -23.75 3.16
N LEU A 2 0.92 -23.54 3.89
CA LEU A 2 0.21 -22.25 3.94
C LEU A 2 0.85 -21.37 5.03
N SER A 3 1.81 -20.53 4.66
CA SER A 3 2.30 -19.47 5.54
C SER A 3 1.46 -18.21 5.33
N VAL A 4 0.21 -18.23 5.81
CA VAL A 4 -0.60 -17.01 5.94
C VAL A 4 -0.40 -16.46 7.34
N LEU A 5 0.51 -15.50 7.47
CA LEU A 5 0.54 -14.57 8.60
C LEU A 5 -0.71 -13.70 8.50
N GLN A 6 -1.84 -14.25 8.92
CA GLN A 6 -3.09 -13.52 9.10
C GLN A 6 -3.24 -13.30 10.61
N CYS A 7 -2.75 -12.17 11.10
CA CYS A 7 -2.74 -11.87 12.55
C CYS A 7 -3.43 -10.55 12.87
N SER A 8 -4.69 -10.42 12.43
CA SER A 8 -5.74 -9.68 13.16
C SER A 8 -7.10 -10.17 12.65
N CYS A 9 -8.00 -10.59 13.54
CA CYS A 9 -9.36 -11.04 13.18
C CYS A 9 -10.30 -9.90 12.75
N VAL A 10 -9.76 -8.77 12.32
CA VAL A 10 -10.52 -7.56 11.98
C VAL A 10 -10.50 -7.40 10.47
N VAL A 11 -11.68 -7.28 9.87
CA VAL A 11 -11.87 -7.02 8.45
C VAL A 11 -12.23 -5.55 8.28
N TYR A 12 -11.46 -4.82 7.48
CA TYR A 12 -11.74 -3.45 7.09
C TYR A 12 -12.21 -3.42 5.63
N SER A 13 -13.05 -2.45 5.27
CA SER A 13 -13.37 -2.23 3.86
C SER A 13 -12.15 -1.71 3.10
N GLU A 14 -12.04 -2.04 1.81
CA GLU A 14 -10.90 -1.61 0.98
C GLU A 14 -10.74 -0.09 0.97
N ALA A 15 -11.86 0.65 0.97
CA ALA A 15 -11.88 2.11 1.01
C ALA A 15 -11.33 2.71 2.33
N MET A 16 -11.12 1.91 3.38
CA MET A 16 -10.54 2.33 4.65
C MET A 16 -9.04 2.01 4.74
N VAL A 17 -8.52 1.10 3.92
CA VAL A 17 -7.14 0.61 4.02
C VAL A 17 -6.25 1.28 2.98
N ARG A 18 -5.12 1.84 3.43
CA ARG A 18 -4.06 2.36 2.55
C ARG A 18 -2.88 1.39 2.57
N ASP A 19 -3.05 0.24 1.94
CA ASP A 19 -2.00 -0.78 1.86
C ASP A 19 -0.97 -0.42 0.78
N THR A 20 0.20 0.08 1.20
CA THR A 20 1.28 0.51 0.29
C THR A 20 1.84 -0.64 -0.56
N ALA A 21 1.65 -1.90 -0.15
CA ALA A 21 2.09 -3.05 -0.92
C ALA A 21 1.10 -3.43 -2.04
N ALA A 22 -0.15 -2.98 -1.96
CA ALA A 22 -1.19 -3.24 -2.95
C ALA A 22 -1.45 -2.03 -3.88
N PHE A 23 -0.82 -0.88 -3.62
CA PHE A 23 -1.01 0.32 -4.43
C PHE A 23 -0.25 0.22 -5.76
N PRO A 24 -0.91 0.29 -6.93
CA PRO A 24 -0.30 -0.01 -8.22
C PRO A 24 0.97 0.79 -8.54
N SER A 25 1.04 2.07 -8.15
CA SER A 25 2.22 2.92 -8.37
C SER A 25 3.45 2.53 -7.54
N LEU A 26 3.27 1.71 -6.49
CA LEU A 26 4.32 1.17 -5.63
C LEU A 26 4.61 -0.31 -5.91
N MET A 27 4.01 -0.89 -6.95
CA MET A 27 4.22 -2.28 -7.35
C MET A 27 5.25 -2.39 -8.47
N GLY A 28 5.94 -3.52 -8.52
CA GLY A 28 6.78 -3.88 -9.64
C GLY A 28 5.92 -4.35 -10.81
N LYS A 29 6.35 -4.05 -12.04
CA LYS A 29 5.65 -4.45 -13.27
C LYS A 29 6.58 -5.21 -14.20
N ILE A 30 6.16 -6.39 -14.64
CA ILE A 30 6.82 -7.18 -15.69
C ILE A 30 5.74 -7.60 -16.69
N GLY A 31 5.78 -7.03 -17.91
CA GLY A 31 4.67 -7.14 -18.85
C GLY A 31 3.38 -6.59 -18.23
N ASP A 32 2.30 -7.37 -18.27
CA ASP A 32 1.01 -7.04 -17.64
C ASP A 32 0.88 -7.51 -16.18
N THR A 33 1.91 -8.17 -15.63
CA THR A 33 1.86 -8.71 -14.27
C THR A 33 2.40 -7.71 -13.26
N LEU A 34 1.60 -7.43 -12.22
CA LEU A 34 2.00 -6.64 -11.05
C LEU A 34 2.43 -7.54 -9.90
N TRP A 35 3.47 -7.14 -9.16
CA TRP A 35 3.93 -7.85 -7.97
C TRP A 35 4.34 -6.89 -6.85
N ARG A 36 4.23 -7.37 -5.61
CA ARG A 36 4.49 -6.57 -4.40
C ARG A 36 5.99 -6.41 -4.18
N LEU A 37 6.47 -5.17 -4.19
CA LEU A 37 7.86 -4.86 -3.83
C LEU A 37 8.06 -4.93 -2.31
N LYS A 38 9.28 -5.21 -1.87
CA LYS A 38 9.60 -5.21 -0.44
C LYS A 38 9.66 -3.77 0.07
N LEU A 39 9.14 -3.53 1.27
CA LEU A 39 9.13 -2.21 1.91
C LEU A 39 10.54 -1.59 1.97
N ARG A 40 11.56 -2.39 2.29
CA ARG A 40 12.95 -1.94 2.36
C ARG A 40 13.49 -1.42 1.01
N ASP A 41 13.10 -2.07 -0.08
CA ASP A 41 13.58 -1.75 -1.43
C ASP A 41 12.88 -0.47 -1.89
N LEU A 42 11.56 -0.37 -1.70
CA LEU A 42 10.77 0.86 -1.95
C LEU A 42 11.29 2.08 -1.15
N THR A 43 11.61 1.86 0.12
CA THR A 43 12.09 2.93 1.01
C THR A 43 13.49 3.39 0.61
N LEU A 44 14.31 2.47 0.12
CA LEU A 44 15.62 2.80 -0.42
C LEU A 44 15.49 3.63 -1.70
N ASP A 45 14.69 3.16 -2.65
CA ASP A 45 14.60 3.76 -3.99
C ASP A 45 13.88 5.12 -3.97
N LEU A 46 12.75 5.22 -3.25
CA LEU A 46 11.90 6.41 -3.28
C LEU A 46 12.21 7.42 -2.19
N LEU A 47 12.70 6.97 -1.03
CA LEU A 47 12.95 7.83 0.12
C LEU A 47 14.44 7.98 0.44
N SER A 48 15.34 7.30 -0.30
CA SER A 48 16.78 7.26 -0.01
C SER A 48 17.09 6.85 1.43
N ARG A 49 16.24 6.00 2.01
CA ARG A 49 16.35 5.54 3.41
C ARG A 49 16.62 4.05 3.45
N ILE A 50 17.61 3.65 4.23
CA ILE A 50 17.95 2.25 4.38
C ILE A 50 17.25 1.70 5.62
N LEU A 51 16.28 0.82 5.40
CA LEU A 51 15.51 0.15 6.43
C LEU A 51 16.10 -1.24 6.73
N GLN A 52 15.89 -1.76 7.95
CA GLN A 52 16.13 -3.16 8.29
C GLN A 52 17.60 -3.61 8.14
N ARG A 53 18.57 -2.75 8.50
CA ARG A 53 19.98 -3.17 8.62
C ARG A 53 20.19 -3.97 9.91
N GLY A 54 19.83 -5.26 9.87
CA GLY A 54 20.04 -6.18 10.99
C GLY A 54 18.75 -6.50 11.75
N HIS A 55 18.28 -5.58 12.59
CA HIS A 55 17.05 -5.80 13.39
C HIS A 55 15.84 -5.10 12.76
N HIS A 56 14.69 -5.78 12.80
CA HIS A 56 13.41 -5.22 12.39
C HIS A 56 12.78 -4.44 13.54
N SER A 57 12.33 -3.22 13.26
CA SER A 57 11.64 -2.36 14.21
C SER A 57 10.24 -2.09 13.65
N PRO A 58 9.17 -2.64 14.25
CA PRO A 58 7.80 -2.40 13.78
C PRO A 58 7.44 -0.91 13.71
N VAL A 59 8.05 -0.10 14.58
CA VAL A 59 7.88 1.36 14.60
C VAL A 59 8.50 1.99 13.35
N ASP A 60 9.69 1.56 12.95
CA ASP A 60 10.36 2.11 11.77
C ASP A 60 9.72 1.60 10.48
N ASP A 61 9.25 0.36 10.46
CA ASP A 61 8.46 -0.19 9.35
C ASP A 61 7.15 0.60 9.17
N ALA A 62 6.42 0.88 10.25
CA ALA A 62 5.19 1.69 10.21
C ALA A 62 5.46 3.14 9.75
N ARG A 63 6.55 3.76 10.20
CA ARG A 63 6.97 5.10 9.72
C ARG A 63 7.31 5.09 8.24
N ALA A 64 8.04 4.08 7.77
CA ALA A 64 8.41 3.96 6.36
C ALA A 64 7.15 3.81 5.47
N ALA A 65 6.21 2.96 5.88
CA ALA A 65 4.93 2.81 5.19
C ALA A 65 4.13 4.13 5.16
N LEU A 66 4.07 4.86 6.28
CA LEU A 66 3.41 6.17 6.33
C LEU A 66 4.05 7.18 5.36
N LEU A 67 5.39 7.22 5.30
CA LEU A 67 6.10 8.14 4.40
C LEU A 67 5.87 7.78 2.92
N LEU A 68 5.81 6.50 2.59
CA LEU A 68 5.44 6.04 1.25
C LEU A 68 4.01 6.46 0.90
N TYR A 69 3.05 6.29 1.82
CA TYR A 69 1.70 6.82 1.62
C TYR A 69 1.71 8.33 1.41
N GLN A 70 2.42 9.09 2.25
CA GLN A 70 2.53 10.55 2.13
C GLN A 70 3.18 11.01 0.83
N LEU A 71 4.04 10.20 0.20
CA LEU A 71 4.59 10.52 -1.11
C LEU A 71 3.53 10.45 -2.22
N TRP A 72 2.52 9.59 -2.05
CA TRP A 72 1.50 9.30 -3.07
C TRP A 72 0.07 9.72 -2.68
N TRP A 73 -0.10 10.36 -1.52
CA TRP A 73 -1.41 10.58 -0.90
C TRP A 73 -2.40 11.30 -1.82
N GLN A 74 -1.95 12.30 -2.58
CA GLN A 74 -2.82 13.06 -3.47
C GLN A 74 -3.46 12.17 -4.54
N VAL A 75 -2.63 11.38 -5.23
CA VAL A 75 -3.09 10.49 -6.30
C VAL A 75 -3.96 9.37 -5.73
N TRP A 76 -3.58 8.85 -4.57
CA TRP A 76 -4.30 7.77 -3.91
C TRP A 76 -5.69 8.21 -3.44
N GLU A 77 -5.78 9.31 -2.70
CA GLU A 77 -7.06 9.81 -2.17
C GLU A 77 -7.99 10.31 -3.29
N GLU A 78 -7.43 10.83 -4.39
CA GLU A 78 -8.22 11.15 -5.59
C GLU A 78 -8.82 9.89 -6.21
N ALA A 79 -8.01 8.83 -6.38
CA ALA A 79 -8.51 7.56 -6.93
C ALA A 79 -9.65 6.99 -6.07
N ILE A 80 -9.52 7.01 -4.74
CA ILE A 80 -10.58 6.54 -3.84
C ILE A 80 -11.85 7.39 -4.00
N ARG A 81 -11.72 8.72 -4.09
CA ARG A 81 -12.87 9.61 -4.28
C ARG A 81 -13.60 9.31 -5.59
N LEU A 82 -12.88 9.12 -6.69
CA LEU A 82 -13.48 8.80 -7.99
C LEU A 82 -14.26 7.48 -7.95
N HIS A 83 -13.67 6.43 -7.37
CA HIS A 83 -14.36 5.12 -7.24
C HIS A 83 -15.61 5.20 -6.36
N GLN A 84 -15.61 6.06 -5.33
CA GLN A 84 -16.81 6.30 -4.51
C GLN A 84 -17.92 7.01 -5.31
N VAL A 85 -17.58 7.97 -6.16
CA VAL A 85 -18.56 8.70 -6.99
C VAL A 85 -19.21 7.76 -8.02
N GLU A 86 -18.43 6.93 -8.70
CA GLU A 86 -18.94 5.95 -9.66
C GLU A 86 -19.90 4.93 -9.01
N GLY A 87 -19.56 4.47 -7.79
CA GLY A 87 -20.41 3.55 -7.03
C GLY A 87 -21.77 4.14 -6.62
N VAL A 88 -21.84 5.45 -6.34
CA VAL A 88 -23.10 6.13 -6.00
C VAL A 88 -23.99 6.30 -7.23
N GLN A 89 -23.40 6.58 -8.40
CA GLN A 89 -24.16 6.77 -9.64
C GLN A 89 -24.75 5.45 -10.18
N ALA A 90 -24.04 4.32 -10.01
CA ALA A 90 -24.53 3.01 -10.41
C ALA A 90 -25.75 2.50 -9.60
N GLN A 91 -26.03 3.09 -8.44
CA GLN A 91 -27.16 2.71 -7.57
C GLN A 91 -28.41 3.57 -7.77
N GLN A 92 -28.37 4.55 -8.70
CA GLN A 92 -29.47 5.49 -8.97
C GLN A 92 -30.09 5.33 -10.37
N GLY A 93 -29.72 4.27 -11.11
CA GLY A 93 -30.21 3.96 -12.45
C GLY A 93 -31.08 2.71 -12.50
#